data_AF-A0A2G6G9Z7-F1
#
_entry.id   AF-A0A2G6G9Z7-F1
#
_cell.length_a   1.000
_cell.length_b   1.000
_cell.length_c   1.000
_cell.angle_alpha   90.00
_cell.angle_beta   90.00
_cell.angle_gamma   90.00
#
_symmetry.space_group_name_H-M   'P 1'
#
loop_
_entity.id
_entity.type
_entity.pdbx_description
1 polymer ?
#
loop_
_entity_poly.entity_id
_entity_poly.type
_entity_poly.pdbx_seq_one_letter_code
_entity_poly.pdbx_strand_id
1 'polypeptide(L)'
;MKKKIIIYTLIALLVLLVVALVIFKIKNGKLPILEKNNPERKADVTYSLTTKEMNGVKFLVTTETLEGKPDVIKIKPEGYTKNSNPQTVNIKGGEIRKVEISDLDNDSFPELFIYVYAKGNAKNYGYPLIYSSNKKWSMGDVEVLETDPYAVDADAKYDGEDEFKIVDRKFVHTHKLNNGKKRQTIYEMDSETKPKQLKPIDIRDI
;
A
#
# COMPACT_ATOMS: atom_id res chain seq x y z
N MET A 1 23.00 -19.97 -52.73
CA MET A 1 23.70 -19.90 -51.43
C MET A 1 24.30 -18.53 -51.10
N LYS A 2 25.03 -17.86 -52.00
CA LYS A 2 25.75 -16.59 -51.71
C LYS A 2 24.88 -15.44 -51.14
N LYS A 3 23.64 -15.26 -51.61
CA LYS A 3 22.72 -14.21 -51.10
C LYS A 3 22.35 -14.36 -49.62
N LYS A 4 22.13 -15.60 -49.13
CA LYS A 4 21.78 -15.84 -47.72
C LYS A 4 22.95 -15.51 -46.80
N ILE A 5 24.18 -15.87 -47.20
CA ILE A 5 25.40 -15.56 -46.44
C ILE A 5 25.58 -14.04 -46.31
N ILE A 6 25.43 -13.29 -47.41
CA ILE A 6 25.53 -11.82 -47.40
C ILE A 6 24.49 -11.19 -46.47
N ILE A 7 23.25 -11.69 -46.49
CA ILE A 7 22.17 -11.19 -45.61
C ILE A 7 22.52 -11.44 -44.13
N TYR A 8 23.00 -12.64 -43.78
CA TYR A 8 23.36 -12.94 -42.38
C TYR A 8 24.56 -12.11 -41.91
N THR A 9 25.56 -11.89 -42.76
CA THR A 9 26.71 -11.05 -42.42
C THR A 9 26.31 -9.59 -42.19
N LEU A 10 25.41 -9.04 -43.03
CA LEU A 10 24.89 -7.68 -42.83
C LEU A 10 24.06 -7.54 -41.55
N ILE A 11 23.23 -8.52 -41.22
CA ILE A 11 22.43 -8.52 -39.99
C ILE A 11 23.36 -8.60 -38.76
N ALA A 12 24.37 -9.47 -38.78
CA ALA A 12 25.32 -9.58 -37.68
C ALA A 12 26.11 -8.28 -37.45
N LEU A 13 26.54 -7.60 -38.52
CA LEU A 13 27.23 -6.31 -38.43
C LEU A 13 26.33 -5.22 -37.84
N LEU A 14 25.05 -5.20 -38.25
CA LEU A 14 24.06 -4.25 -37.74
C LEU A 14 23.81 -4.46 -36.24
N VAL A 15 23.67 -5.71 -35.79
CA VAL A 15 23.49 -6.04 -34.37
C VAL A 15 24.70 -5.61 -33.54
N LEU A 16 25.93 -5.89 -34.02
CA LEU A 16 27.15 -5.46 -33.36
C LEU A 16 27.27 -3.93 -33.26
N LEU A 17 26.90 -3.20 -34.31
CA LEU A 17 26.88 -1.74 -34.31
C LEU A 17 25.90 -1.18 -33.27
N VAL A 18 24.70 -1.78 -33.17
CA VAL A 18 23.69 -1.38 -32.19
C VAL A 18 24.18 -1.65 -30.77
N VAL A 19 24.81 -2.80 -30.50
CA VAL A 19 25.38 -3.12 -29.18
C VAL A 19 26.50 -2.14 -28.81
N ALA A 20 27.40 -1.82 -29.75
CA ALA A 20 28.48 -0.86 -29.52
C ALA A 20 27.96 0.55 -29.19
N LEU A 21 26.90 1.00 -29.87
CA LEU A 21 26.24 2.29 -29.60
C LEU A 21 25.55 2.33 -28.23
N VAL A 22 24.96 1.21 -27.79
CA VAL A 22 24.37 1.08 -26.45
C VAL A 22 25.45 1.16 -25.37
N ILE A 23 26.56 0.43 -25.53
CA ILE A 23 27.70 0.46 -24.59
C ILE A 23 28.33 1.85 -24.53
N PHE A 24 28.50 2.52 -25.68
CA PHE A 24 29.03 3.88 -25.75
C PHE A 24 28.12 4.89 -25.02
N LYS A 25 26.79 4.75 -25.11
CA LYS A 25 25.85 5.60 -24.36
C LYS A 25 25.81 5.30 -22.86
N ILE A 26 25.98 4.04 -22.45
CA ILE A 26 26.07 3.66 -21.02
C ILE A 26 27.30 4.28 -20.37
N LYS A 27 28.46 4.30 -21.05
CA LYS A 27 29.69 4.95 -20.53
C LYS A 27 29.57 6.48 -20.40
N ASN A 28 28.67 7.12 -21.16
CA ASN A 28 28.51 8.58 -21.20
C ASN A 28 27.26 9.09 -20.44
N GLY A 29 26.64 8.25 -19.58
CA GLY A 29 25.64 8.69 -18.60
C GLY A 29 24.28 9.13 -19.15
N LYS A 30 23.97 8.90 -20.43
CA LYS A 30 22.64 9.15 -21.02
C LYS A 30 22.15 7.92 -21.79
N LEU A 31 21.28 7.14 -21.15
CA LEU A 31 20.51 6.10 -21.85
C LEU A 31 19.57 6.78 -22.88
N PRO A 32 19.51 6.30 -24.13
CA PRO A 32 18.49 6.75 -25.07
C PRO A 32 17.16 6.11 -24.71
N ILE A 33 16.15 6.94 -24.49
CA ILE A 33 14.76 6.51 -24.42
C ILE A 33 14.40 6.01 -25.83
N LEU A 34 14.12 4.72 -25.97
CA LEU A 34 13.47 4.20 -27.18
C LEU A 34 12.02 4.68 -27.15
N GLU A 35 11.75 5.80 -27.80
CA GLU A 35 10.40 6.30 -28.04
C GLU A 35 9.75 5.41 -29.09
N LYS A 36 8.99 4.40 -28.62
CA LYS A 36 8.12 3.61 -29.47
C LYS A 36 6.81 4.39 -29.61
N ASN A 37 6.62 4.99 -30.78
CA ASN A 37 5.34 5.56 -31.19
C ASN A 37 4.25 4.47 -31.13
N ASN A 38 3.39 4.54 -30.11
CA ASN A 38 2.13 3.80 -30.02
C ASN A 38 1.04 4.81 -29.66
N PRO A 39 -0.05 4.97 -30.45
CA PRO A 39 -1.04 6.03 -30.26
C PRO A 39 -2.08 5.72 -29.17
N GLU A 40 -1.73 4.93 -28.16
CA GLU A 40 -2.58 4.77 -26.97
C GLU A 40 -2.06 5.71 -25.88
N ARG A 41 -2.87 6.73 -25.59
CA ARG A 41 -2.69 7.71 -24.51
C ARG A 41 -2.10 7.02 -23.26
N LYS A 42 -0.81 7.23 -23.00
CA LYS A 42 -0.18 6.84 -21.73
C LYS A 42 -0.92 7.61 -20.63
N ALA A 43 -1.77 6.93 -19.88
CA ALA A 43 -2.36 7.48 -18.67
C ALA A 43 -1.23 7.98 -17.77
N ASP A 44 -1.37 9.19 -17.22
CA ASP A 44 -0.42 9.73 -16.24
C ASP A 44 -0.43 8.81 -15.01
N VAL A 45 0.62 8.01 -14.84
CA VAL A 45 0.76 7.12 -13.70
C VAL A 45 1.51 7.85 -12.60
N THR A 46 0.84 8.09 -11.48
CA THR A 46 1.47 8.65 -10.28
C THR A 46 1.91 7.51 -9.36
N TYR A 47 3.19 7.53 -8.99
CA TYR A 47 3.77 6.59 -8.04
C TYR A 47 4.14 7.31 -6.75
N SER A 48 3.83 6.70 -5.60
CA SER A 48 4.40 7.09 -4.31
C SER A 48 5.09 5.90 -3.65
N LEU A 49 6.14 6.15 -2.86
CA LEU A 49 6.83 5.14 -2.06
C LEU A 49 6.99 5.67 -0.63
N THR A 50 6.48 4.91 0.33
CA THR A 50 6.71 5.13 1.75
C THR A 50 7.42 3.91 2.34
N THR A 51 8.44 4.15 3.16
CA THR A 51 9.17 3.10 3.87
C THR A 51 9.02 3.27 5.37
N LYS A 52 8.75 2.17 6.08
CA LYS A 52 8.70 2.12 7.55
C LYS A 52 9.51 0.94 8.05
N GLU A 53 10.24 1.12 9.14
CA GLU A 53 11.10 0.09 9.70
C GLU A 53 11.12 0.15 11.23
N MET A 54 11.02 -1.01 11.86
CA MET A 54 11.18 -1.19 13.31
C MET A 54 11.73 -2.59 13.57
N ASN A 55 12.71 -2.69 14.48
CA ASN A 55 13.30 -3.94 14.94
C ASN A 55 13.74 -4.89 13.82
N GLY A 56 14.23 -4.34 12.69
CA GLY A 56 14.69 -5.11 11.53
C GLY A 56 13.57 -5.75 10.69
N VAL A 57 12.33 -5.31 10.87
CA VAL A 57 11.21 -5.53 9.93
C VAL A 57 10.96 -4.24 9.19
N LYS A 58 10.90 -4.31 7.86
CA LYS A 58 10.71 -3.14 7.00
C LYS A 58 9.56 -3.34 6.03
N PHE A 59 8.76 -2.31 5.84
CA PHE A 59 7.64 -2.29 4.89
C PHE A 59 7.88 -1.22 3.84
N LEU A 60 7.84 -1.62 2.57
CA LEU A 60 7.83 -0.71 1.43
C LEU A 60 6.41 -0.67 0.89
N VAL A 61 5.74 0.47 1.07
CA VAL A 61 4.38 0.72 0.60
C VAL A 61 4.45 1.59 -0.64
N THR A 62 4.03 1.05 -1.77
CA THR A 62 3.95 1.77 -3.04
C THR A 62 2.52 1.94 -3.49
N THR A 63 2.17 3.12 -3.98
CA THR A 63 0.87 3.35 -4.64
C THR A 63 1.07 3.55 -6.12
N GLU A 64 0.18 2.98 -6.92
CA GLU A 64 0.08 3.22 -8.35
C GLU A 64 -1.31 3.78 -8.64
N THR A 65 -1.37 5.04 -9.06
CA THR A 65 -2.61 5.69 -9.51
C THR A 65 -2.53 5.85 -11.02
N LEU A 66 -3.44 5.19 -11.74
CA LEU A 66 -3.59 5.29 -13.19
C LEU A 66 -4.97 5.86 -13.53
N GLU A 67 -5.03 6.88 -14.39
CA GLU A 67 -6.30 7.41 -14.91
C GLU A 67 -7.16 6.27 -15.50
N GLY A 68 -8.40 6.14 -15.03
CA GLY A 68 -9.34 5.11 -15.48
C GLY A 68 -9.10 3.69 -14.95
N LYS A 69 -8.15 3.49 -14.02
CA LYS A 69 -7.94 2.21 -13.32
C LYS A 69 -8.09 2.37 -11.80
N PRO A 70 -8.42 1.29 -11.09
CA PRO A 70 -8.43 1.34 -9.63
C PRO A 70 -7.04 1.69 -9.09
N ASP A 71 -7.02 2.50 -8.03
CA ASP A 71 -5.83 2.74 -7.24
C ASP A 71 -5.36 1.45 -6.57
N VAL A 72 -4.08 1.14 -6.73
CA VAL A 72 -3.46 -0.08 -6.19
C VAL A 72 -2.38 0.30 -5.18
N ILE A 73 -2.42 -0.37 -4.03
CA ILE A 73 -1.34 -0.38 -3.05
C ILE A 73 -0.60 -1.70 -3.19
N LYS A 74 0.73 -1.63 -3.18
CA LYS A 74 1.60 -2.80 -3.03
C LYS A 74 2.46 -2.63 -1.79
N ILE A 75 2.48 -3.68 -0.96
CA ILE A 75 3.18 -3.71 0.32
C ILE A 75 4.21 -4.82 0.24
N LYS A 76 5.49 -4.45 0.18
CA LYS A 76 6.60 -5.42 0.18
C LYS A 76 7.24 -5.44 1.57
N PRO A 77 7.10 -6.54 2.32
CA PRO A 77 7.86 -6.71 3.55
C PRO A 77 9.32 -7.13 3.26
N GLU A 78 10.23 -6.70 4.11
CA GLU A 78 11.64 -7.08 4.15
C GLU A 78 12.03 -7.45 5.59
N GLY A 79 13.06 -8.29 5.74
CA GLY A 79 13.50 -8.79 7.05
C GLY A 79 12.79 -10.05 7.55
N TYR A 80 11.99 -10.70 6.69
CA TYR A 80 11.33 -11.96 7.00
C TYR A 80 12.11 -13.19 6.56
N THR A 81 12.05 -14.25 7.36
CA THR A 81 12.82 -15.48 7.13
C THR A 81 12.08 -16.53 6.31
N LYS A 82 10.73 -16.51 6.30
CA LYS A 82 9.92 -17.56 5.66
C LYS A 82 9.12 -17.06 4.46
N ASN A 83 8.40 -15.95 4.60
CA ASN A 83 7.57 -15.40 3.53
C ASN A 83 7.64 -13.87 3.51
N SER A 84 8.24 -13.31 2.47
CA SER A 84 8.34 -11.88 2.21
C SER A 84 7.59 -11.46 0.94
N ASN A 85 6.57 -12.23 0.53
CA ASN A 85 5.84 -11.96 -0.71
C ASN A 85 5.09 -10.63 -0.59
N PRO A 86 5.16 -9.77 -1.64
CA PRO A 86 4.38 -8.54 -1.65
C PRO A 86 2.88 -8.84 -1.61
N GLN A 87 2.13 -8.01 -0.86
CA GLN A 87 0.68 -7.97 -0.91
C GLN A 87 0.23 -6.83 -1.83
N THR A 88 -0.83 -7.05 -2.59
CA THR A 88 -1.40 -6.06 -3.51
C THR A 88 -2.88 -5.87 -3.17
N VAL A 89 -3.29 -4.64 -2.89
CA VAL A 89 -4.66 -4.29 -2.50
C VAL A 89 -5.19 -3.21 -3.44
N ASN A 90 -6.42 -3.39 -3.89
CA ASN A 90 -7.15 -2.37 -4.64
C ASN A 90 -7.96 -1.52 -3.66
N ILE A 91 -7.72 -0.21 -3.65
CA ILE A 91 -8.37 0.73 -2.74
C ILE A 91 -9.52 1.53 -3.37
N LYS A 92 -9.94 1.17 -4.60
CA LYS A 92 -11.09 1.69 -5.37
C LYS A 92 -11.49 3.14 -5.04
N GLY A 93 -10.82 4.11 -5.66
CA GLY A 93 -11.13 5.53 -5.45
C GLY A 93 -10.65 6.07 -4.09
N GLY A 94 -9.80 5.31 -3.39
CA GLY A 94 -9.12 5.73 -2.18
C GLY A 94 -7.77 6.37 -2.44
N GLU A 95 -7.32 7.20 -1.50
CA GLU A 95 -5.97 7.76 -1.41
C GLU A 95 -5.34 7.39 -0.06
N ILE A 96 -4.04 7.08 -0.04
CA ILE A 96 -3.31 6.94 1.22
C ILE A 96 -3.03 8.34 1.78
N ARG A 97 -3.48 8.62 3.00
CA ARG A 97 -3.14 9.87 3.70
C ARG A 97 -2.01 9.72 4.69
N LYS A 98 -1.85 8.54 5.29
CA LYS A 98 -0.80 8.25 6.26
C LYS A 98 -0.43 6.78 6.25
N VAL A 99 0.85 6.51 6.49
CA VAL A 99 1.37 5.19 6.83
C VAL A 99 2.13 5.32 8.13
N GLU A 100 1.89 4.44 9.08
CA GLU A 100 2.64 4.36 10.32
C GLU A 100 2.87 2.91 10.75
N ILE A 101 3.78 2.72 11.71
CA ILE A 101 4.05 1.43 12.31
C ILE A 101 4.07 1.58 13.82
N SER A 102 3.64 0.55 14.54
CA SER A 102 3.70 0.46 16.00
C SER A 102 3.68 -0.99 16.42
N ASP A 103 4.24 -1.30 17.59
CA ASP A 103 4.10 -2.59 18.24
C ASP A 103 2.96 -2.48 19.26
N LEU A 104 1.75 -2.93 18.88
CA LEU A 104 0.56 -2.76 19.74
C LEU A 104 0.48 -3.81 20.85
N ASP A 105 0.92 -5.03 20.60
CA ASP A 105 0.85 -6.15 21.55
C ASP A 105 2.16 -6.39 22.32
N ASN A 106 3.18 -5.55 22.09
CA ASN A 106 4.47 -5.59 22.78
C ASN A 106 5.23 -6.90 22.54
N ASP A 107 5.07 -7.50 21.36
CA ASP A 107 5.80 -8.71 20.96
C ASP A 107 7.17 -8.40 20.30
N SER A 108 7.56 -7.12 20.25
CA SER A 108 8.75 -6.56 19.58
C SER A 108 8.69 -6.58 18.06
N PHE A 109 7.58 -6.96 17.45
CA PHE A 109 7.38 -6.95 16.01
C PHE A 109 6.28 -5.95 15.63
N PRO A 110 6.55 -5.07 14.64
CA PRO A 110 5.61 -4.00 14.33
C PRO A 110 4.37 -4.52 13.59
N GLU A 111 3.25 -3.89 13.88
CA GLU A 111 2.13 -3.72 12.97
C GLU A 111 2.36 -2.52 12.03
N LEU A 112 1.85 -2.66 10.81
CA LEU A 112 1.77 -1.64 9.77
C LEU A 112 0.34 -1.15 9.64
N PHE A 113 0.16 0.17 9.66
CA PHE A 113 -1.12 0.84 9.50
C PHE A 113 -1.06 1.74 8.27
N ILE A 114 -1.99 1.54 7.34
CA ILE A 114 -2.16 2.37 6.15
C ILE A 114 -3.57 2.96 6.19
N TYR A 115 -3.67 4.28 6.24
CA TYR A 115 -4.95 4.96 6.30
C TYR A 115 -5.38 5.45 4.93
N VAL A 116 -6.46 4.85 4.45
CA VAL A 116 -7.01 5.10 3.13
C VAL A 116 -8.28 5.92 3.29
N TYR A 117 -8.43 6.95 2.45
CA TYR A 117 -9.58 7.85 2.46
C TYR A 117 -10.19 7.96 1.08
N ALA A 118 -11.50 8.16 0.98
CA ALA A 118 -12.18 8.40 -0.29
C ALA A 118 -11.67 9.69 -0.95
N LYS A 119 -11.20 9.59 -2.19
CA LYS A 119 -10.72 10.73 -2.99
C LYS A 119 -11.84 11.71 -3.28
N GLY A 120 -11.53 13.00 -3.21
CA GLY A 120 -12.45 14.07 -3.61
C GLY A 120 -13.72 14.19 -2.75
N ASN A 121 -13.80 13.51 -1.61
CA ASN A 121 -14.97 13.54 -0.74
C ASN A 121 -14.73 14.46 0.47
N ALA A 122 -15.55 15.51 0.60
CA ALA A 122 -15.50 16.44 1.72
C ALA A 122 -15.79 15.79 3.08
N LYS A 123 -16.53 14.68 3.10
CA LYS A 123 -16.86 13.91 4.30
C LYS A 123 -15.70 13.07 4.80
N ASN A 124 -14.56 12.95 4.10
CA ASN A 124 -13.38 12.24 4.63
C ASN A 124 -13.67 10.82 5.15
N TYR A 125 -14.49 10.06 4.43
CA TYR A 125 -14.68 8.63 4.73
C TYR A 125 -13.34 7.89 4.58
N GLY A 126 -12.97 7.11 5.57
CA GLY A 126 -11.71 6.37 5.59
C GLY A 126 -11.82 5.01 6.24
N TYR A 127 -10.83 4.18 5.93
CA TYR A 127 -10.66 2.87 6.53
C TYR A 127 -9.17 2.54 6.65
N PRO A 128 -8.76 1.79 7.70
CA PRO A 128 -7.40 1.33 7.83
C PRO A 128 -7.20 0.01 7.08
N LEU A 129 -6.03 -0.17 6.45
CA LEU A 129 -5.47 -1.48 6.16
C LEU A 129 -4.39 -1.75 7.20
N ILE A 130 -4.49 -2.89 7.90
CA ILE A 130 -3.62 -3.20 9.03
C ILE A 130 -3.00 -4.57 8.83
N TYR A 131 -1.68 -4.64 9.01
CA TYR A 131 -0.92 -5.87 8.88
C TYR A 131 -0.04 -6.04 10.11
N SER A 132 0.13 -7.28 10.57
CA SER A 132 1.05 -7.60 11.66
C SER A 132 2.22 -8.43 11.16
N SER A 133 3.38 -8.21 11.75
CA SER A 133 4.53 -9.08 11.57
C SER A 133 4.42 -10.28 12.50
N ASN A 134 4.33 -11.48 11.95
CA ASN A 134 4.36 -12.72 12.73
C ASN A 134 5.81 -13.08 13.08
N LYS A 135 6.41 -12.42 14.07
CA LYS A 135 7.75 -12.73 14.60
C LYS A 135 8.84 -12.88 13.53
N LYS A 136 8.87 -11.97 12.55
CA LYS A 136 9.75 -12.03 11.36
C LYS A 136 9.57 -13.25 10.45
N TRP A 137 8.55 -14.08 10.63
CA TRP A 137 8.31 -15.19 9.71
C TRP A 137 7.56 -14.74 8.47
N SER A 138 6.49 -13.95 8.66
CA SER A 138 5.62 -13.50 7.59
C SER A 138 4.84 -12.24 7.98
N MET A 139 4.20 -11.62 6.99
CA MET A 139 3.13 -10.65 7.19
C MET A 139 1.78 -11.39 7.28
N GLY A 140 0.87 -10.92 8.11
CA GLY A 140 -0.53 -11.34 8.11
C GLY A 140 -1.47 -10.16 8.28
N ASP A 141 -2.69 -10.29 7.77
CA ASP A 141 -3.74 -9.27 7.98
C ASP A 141 -4.11 -9.19 9.46
N VAL A 142 -4.49 -8.00 9.90
CA VAL A 142 -5.15 -7.78 11.19
C VAL A 142 -6.59 -7.45 10.91
N GLU A 143 -7.50 -8.26 11.44
CA GLU A 143 -8.93 -8.01 11.33
C GLU A 143 -9.34 -6.96 12.37
N VAL A 144 -9.99 -5.89 11.92
CA VAL A 144 -10.60 -4.94 12.84
C VAL A 144 -11.99 -5.48 13.15
N LEU A 145 -12.19 -5.99 14.37
CA LEU A 145 -13.52 -6.37 14.78
C LEU A 145 -14.32 -5.09 14.97
N GLU A 146 -15.18 -4.84 14.00
CA GLU A 146 -16.10 -3.73 14.07
C GLU A 146 -17.10 -3.97 15.21
N THR A 147 -17.47 -2.91 15.92
CA THR A 147 -18.89 -2.69 16.15
C THR A 147 -19.46 -2.25 14.80
N ASP A 148 -19.82 -3.23 13.98
CA ASP A 148 -20.19 -3.15 12.55
C ASP A 148 -20.89 -1.82 12.11
N PRO A 149 -20.19 -0.87 11.46
CA PRO A 149 -20.77 0.27 10.75
C PRO A 149 -21.68 -0.12 9.58
N TYR A 150 -21.68 -1.38 9.15
CA TYR A 150 -22.56 -1.94 8.11
C TYR A 150 -23.64 -2.89 8.67
N ALA A 151 -23.68 -3.14 9.99
CA ALA A 151 -24.79 -3.82 10.63
C ALA A 151 -25.95 -2.87 10.51
N VAL A 152 -26.96 -3.32 9.80
CA VAL A 152 -28.04 -2.55 9.18
C VAL A 152 -28.84 -1.65 10.15
N ASP A 153 -28.54 -1.67 11.45
CA ASP A 153 -29.13 -0.81 12.49
C ASP A 153 -28.13 -0.09 13.45
N ALA A 154 -26.83 -0.40 13.46
CA ALA A 154 -25.90 0.11 14.50
C ALA A 154 -25.29 1.50 14.18
N ASP A 155 -25.19 1.86 12.90
CA ASP A 155 -24.51 3.09 12.48
C ASP A 155 -25.22 3.87 11.37
N ALA A 156 -26.56 3.89 11.42
CA ALA A 156 -27.39 4.90 10.72
C ALA A 156 -27.01 6.37 11.09
N LYS A 157 -26.01 6.54 11.95
CA LYS A 157 -25.44 7.80 12.41
C LYS A 157 -24.05 8.08 11.84
N TYR A 158 -23.33 7.17 11.21
CA TYR A 158 -21.99 7.48 10.68
C TYR A 158 -22.02 8.56 9.58
N ASP A 159 -21.20 9.61 9.73
CA ASP A 159 -21.14 10.77 8.82
C ASP A 159 -19.71 11.12 8.38
N GLY A 160 -18.77 10.16 8.47
CA GLY A 160 -17.39 10.32 8.04
C GLY A 160 -16.55 11.14 9.02
N GLU A 161 -15.74 12.07 8.52
CA GLU A 161 -14.69 12.80 9.23
C GLU A 161 -13.76 11.86 10.00
N ASP A 162 -13.37 10.74 9.37
CA ASP A 162 -12.57 9.72 10.03
C ASP A 162 -11.18 10.23 10.39
N GLU A 163 -10.76 9.90 11.59
CA GLU A 163 -9.43 10.14 12.10
C GLU A 163 -8.91 8.86 12.76
N PHE A 164 -7.74 8.42 12.32
CA PHE A 164 -7.05 7.24 12.84
C PHE A 164 -5.76 7.65 13.52
N LYS A 165 -5.53 7.11 14.72
CA LYS A 165 -4.34 7.38 15.52
C LYS A 165 -3.88 6.13 16.26
N ILE A 166 -2.60 6.11 16.60
CA ILE A 166 -2.05 5.21 17.59
C ILE A 166 -1.70 6.03 18.83
N VAL A 167 -2.25 5.66 19.98
CA VAL A 167 -2.02 6.33 21.26
C VAL A 167 -1.73 5.26 22.31
N ASP A 168 -0.57 5.31 22.96
CA ASP A 168 -0.17 4.37 24.01
C ASP A 168 -0.38 2.89 23.65
N ARG A 169 0.01 2.52 22.42
CA ARG A 169 -0.17 1.16 21.84
C ARG A 169 -1.63 0.72 21.66
N LYS A 170 -2.55 1.68 21.62
CA LYS A 170 -3.94 1.46 21.23
C LYS A 170 -4.19 2.07 19.86
N PHE A 171 -4.99 1.39 19.05
CA PHE A 171 -5.52 1.98 17.84
C PHE A 171 -6.79 2.76 18.19
N VAL A 172 -6.90 3.98 17.70
CA VAL A 172 -8.03 4.87 17.99
C VAL A 172 -8.64 5.31 16.67
N HIS A 173 -9.93 5.08 16.53
CA HIS A 173 -10.75 5.58 15.43
C HIS A 173 -11.74 6.59 15.98
N THR A 174 -11.72 7.80 15.42
CA THR A 174 -12.72 8.82 15.71
C THR A 174 -13.45 9.18 14.42
N HIS A 175 -14.78 9.28 14.45
CA HIS A 175 -15.58 9.70 13.31
C HIS A 175 -16.75 10.56 13.77
N LYS A 176 -17.40 11.25 12.84
CA LYS A 176 -18.56 12.08 13.08
C LYS A 176 -19.85 11.29 12.98
N LEU A 177 -20.81 11.66 13.82
CA LEU A 177 -22.17 11.17 13.79
C LEU A 177 -23.09 12.20 13.10
N ASN A 178 -24.22 11.76 12.56
CA ASN A 178 -25.22 12.57 11.86
C ASN A 178 -25.85 13.66 12.75
N ASN A 179 -25.77 13.49 14.07
CA ASN A 179 -26.20 14.47 15.07
C ASN A 179 -25.12 15.54 15.36
N GLY A 180 -23.99 15.52 14.64
CA GLY A 180 -22.89 16.48 14.76
C GLY A 180 -21.86 16.15 15.85
N LYS A 181 -22.12 15.19 16.74
CA LYS A 181 -21.13 14.71 17.72
C LYS A 181 -20.05 13.86 17.05
N LYS A 182 -18.96 13.57 17.75
CA LYS A 182 -17.99 12.56 17.33
C LYS A 182 -18.13 11.31 18.17
N ARG A 183 -17.79 10.16 17.60
CA ARG A 183 -17.61 8.91 18.31
C ARG A 183 -16.15 8.52 18.25
N GLN A 184 -15.61 8.11 19.37
CA GLN A 184 -14.28 7.55 19.47
C GLN A 184 -14.36 6.11 19.95
N THR A 185 -13.74 5.21 19.21
CA THR A 185 -13.53 3.81 19.59
C THR A 185 -12.03 3.58 19.80
N ILE A 186 -11.70 2.99 20.95
CA ILE A 186 -10.34 2.59 21.30
C ILE A 186 -10.27 1.07 21.17
N TYR A 187 -9.23 0.59 20.49
CA TYR A 187 -9.00 -0.81 20.23
C TYR A 187 -7.70 -1.30 20.86
N GLU A 188 -7.72 -2.55 21.30
CA GLU A 188 -6.55 -3.32 21.72
C GLU A 188 -6.31 -4.49 20.76
N MET A 189 -5.04 -4.83 20.57
CA MET A 189 -4.65 -6.01 19.79
C MET A 189 -4.90 -7.28 20.59
N ASP A 190 -5.72 -8.17 20.04
CA ASP A 190 -5.76 -9.58 20.40
C ASP A 190 -4.77 -10.36 19.51
N SER A 191 -3.63 -10.70 20.12
CA SER A 191 -2.56 -11.46 19.48
C SER A 191 -2.78 -12.96 19.50
N GLU A 192 -3.76 -13.46 20.25
CA GLU A 192 -4.04 -14.90 20.39
C GLU A 192 -4.85 -15.43 19.20
N THR A 193 -5.70 -14.59 18.61
CA THR A 193 -6.44 -14.96 17.40
C THR A 193 -5.53 -15.03 16.17
N LYS A 194 -5.97 -15.83 15.19
CA LYS A 194 -5.32 -15.96 13.86
C LYS A 194 -6.41 -15.85 12.78
N PRO A 195 -6.47 -14.76 12.00
CA PRO A 195 -5.59 -13.57 12.07
C PRO A 195 -5.66 -12.83 13.42
N LYS A 196 -4.62 -12.03 13.75
CA LYS A 196 -4.67 -11.14 14.91
C LYS A 196 -5.86 -10.18 14.73
N GLN A 197 -6.46 -9.73 15.82
CA GLN A 197 -7.65 -8.87 15.77
C GLN A 197 -7.45 -7.59 16.55
N LEU A 198 -8.03 -6.48 16.10
CA LEU A 198 -8.27 -5.31 16.94
C LEU A 198 -9.66 -5.41 17.56
N LYS A 199 -9.73 -5.45 18.90
CA LYS A 199 -10.97 -5.54 19.67
C LYS A 199 -11.31 -4.19 20.31
N PRO A 200 -12.56 -3.70 20.19
CA PRO A 200 -12.96 -2.48 20.86
C PRO A 200 -12.96 -2.70 22.38
N ILE A 201 -12.31 -1.78 23.11
CA ILE A 201 -12.24 -1.79 24.57
C ILE A 201 -12.94 -0.60 25.22
N ASP A 202 -13.16 0.47 24.47
CA ASP A 202 -13.90 1.66 24.89
C ASP A 202 -14.56 2.33 23.68
N ILE A 203 -15.81 2.78 23.84
CA ILE A 203 -16.58 3.50 22.83
C ILE A 203 -17.30 4.65 23.52
N ARG A 204 -17.06 5.88 23.04
CA ARG A 204 -17.64 7.09 23.65
C ARG A 204 -17.99 8.15 22.62
N ASP A 205 -19.10 8.83 22.84
CA ASP A 205 -19.46 10.02 22.09
C ASP A 205 -18.81 11.24 22.75
N ILE A 206 -18.05 12.04 21.97
CA ILE A 206 -17.28 13.22 22.40
C ILE A 206 -17.66 14.48 21.61
#